data_AF-A0A954BPK4-F1
#
_entry.id   AF-A0A954BPK4-F1
#
_cell.length_a   1.000
_cell.length_b   1.000
_cell.length_c   1.000
_cell.angle_alpha   90.00
_cell.angle_beta   90.00
_cell.angle_gamma   90.00
#
_symmetry.space_group_name_H-M   'P 1'
#
loop_
_entity.id
_entity.type
_entity.pdbx_description
1 polymer ?
#
loop_
_entity_poly.entity_id
_entity_poly.type
_entity_poly.pdbx_seq_one_letter_code
_entity_poly.pdbx_strand_id
1 'polypeptide(L)'
;MTRSELNRVQIYLRKTFGHPEVTLKPGRTRDGMAEVMLGDEFIGTLHRDEDEGEVSFTFTMSILEEDLPELPNMAPQPVASARPVVVEQKRPRRVAKS
;
A
#
# COMPACT_ATOMS: atom_id res chain seq x y z
N MET A 1 -17.85 -17.04 -2.07
CA MET A 1 -16.86 -16.48 -1.12
C MET A 1 -17.39 -16.63 0.30
N THR A 2 -16.63 -17.24 1.19
CA THR A 2 -17.04 -17.50 2.59
C THR A 2 -16.70 -16.33 3.52
N ARG A 3 -17.34 -16.28 4.70
CA ARG A 3 -17.05 -15.27 5.73
C ARG A 3 -15.60 -15.32 6.22
N SER A 4 -15.04 -16.53 6.31
CA SER A 4 -13.65 -16.73 6.73
C SER A 4 -12.66 -16.19 5.70
N GLU A 5 -12.91 -16.42 4.41
CA GLU A 5 -12.11 -15.85 3.32
C GLU A 5 -12.19 -14.32 3.30
N LEU A 6 -13.39 -13.75 3.45
CA LEU A 6 -13.58 -12.31 3.58
C LEU A 6 -12.71 -11.72 4.69
N ASN A 7 -12.74 -12.29 5.89
CA ASN A 7 -11.93 -11.80 7.00
C ASN A 7 -10.43 -11.92 6.71
N ARG A 8 -9.98 -13.02 6.09
CA ARG A 8 -8.57 -13.23 5.73
C ARG A 8 -8.10 -12.17 4.72
N VAL A 9 -8.87 -11.94 3.67
CA VAL A 9 -8.52 -10.94 2.65
C VAL A 9 -8.58 -9.53 3.24
N GLN A 10 -9.56 -9.22 4.09
CA GLN A 10 -9.63 -7.93 4.78
C GLN A 10 -8.39 -7.66 5.62
N ILE A 11 -7.94 -8.64 6.42
CA ILE A 11 -6.71 -8.51 7.22
C ILE A 11 -5.49 -8.30 6.31
N TYR A 12 -5.42 -9.02 5.18
CA TYR A 12 -4.36 -8.84 4.21
C TYR A 12 -4.34 -7.42 3.64
N LEU A 13 -5.47 -6.92 3.12
CA LEU A 13 -5.56 -5.59 2.52
C LEU A 13 -5.23 -4.47 3.53
N ARG A 14 -5.71 -4.60 4.78
CA ARG A 14 -5.37 -3.66 5.87
C ARG A 14 -3.86 -3.59 6.13
N LYS A 15 -3.17 -4.73 6.09
CA LYS A 15 -1.71 -4.79 6.24
C LYS A 15 -0.98 -4.23 5.02
N THR A 16 -1.44 -4.56 3.82
CA THR A 16 -0.81 -4.14 2.55
C THR A 16 -0.92 -2.63 2.33
N PHE A 17 -2.10 -2.04 2.55
CA PHE A 17 -2.32 -0.60 2.37
C PHE A 17 -1.97 0.24 3.61
N GLY A 18 -1.72 -0.40 4.76
CA GLY A 18 -1.49 0.31 6.03
C GLY A 18 -2.72 1.06 6.55
N HIS A 19 -3.91 0.77 6.01
CA HIS A 19 -5.13 1.48 6.33
C HIS A 19 -6.13 0.56 7.06
N PRO A 20 -6.36 0.75 8.38
CA PRO A 20 -7.22 -0.14 9.16
C PRO A 20 -8.71 -0.04 8.80
N GLU A 21 -9.11 1.06 8.16
CA GLU A 21 -10.50 1.33 7.77
C GLU A 21 -10.94 0.57 6.51
N VAL A 22 -10.04 -0.22 5.89
CA VAL A 22 -10.43 -1.09 4.77
C VAL A 22 -11.44 -2.12 5.28
N THR A 23 -12.62 -2.15 4.64
CA THR A 23 -13.67 -3.11 4.90
C THR A 23 -14.12 -3.84 3.64
N LEU A 24 -14.50 -5.11 3.81
CA LEU A 24 -15.03 -5.93 2.74
C LEU A 24 -16.49 -6.25 3.01
N LYS A 25 -17.37 -5.98 2.05
CA LYS A 25 -18.78 -6.34 2.09
C LYS A 25 -19.06 -7.46 1.08
N PRO A 26 -19.83 -8.50 1.43
CA PRO A 26 -20.22 -9.51 0.46
C PRO A 26 -21.04 -8.85 -0.67
N GLY A 27 -20.72 -9.17 -1.92
CA GLY A 27 -21.44 -8.65 -3.08
C GLY A 27 -22.89 -9.14 -3.09
N ARG A 28 -23.81 -8.28 -3.51
CA ARG A 28 -25.26 -8.56 -3.52
C ARG A 28 -25.69 -9.56 -4.60
N THR A 29 -24.95 -9.67 -5.69
CA THR A 29 -25.47 -10.21 -6.96
C THR A 29 -24.72 -11.40 -7.52
N ARG A 30 -23.45 -11.63 -7.13
CA ARG A 30 -22.64 -12.71 -7.68
C ARG A 30 -21.92 -13.48 -6.59
N ASP A 31 -22.14 -14.79 -6.57
CA ASP A 31 -21.38 -15.70 -5.73
C ASP A 31 -19.89 -15.55 -6.03
N GLY A 32 -19.09 -15.27 -4.99
CA GLY A 32 -17.65 -15.05 -5.16
C GLY A 32 -17.22 -13.59 -5.22
N MET A 33 -18.14 -12.63 -5.27
CA MET A 33 -17.79 -11.20 -5.29
C MET A 33 -17.88 -10.55 -3.90
N ALA A 34 -17.01 -9.57 -3.66
CA ALA A 34 -17.08 -8.67 -2.52
C ALA A 34 -16.78 -7.22 -2.94
N GLU A 35 -17.39 -6.27 -2.27
CA GLU A 35 -17.12 -4.84 -2.42
C GLU A 35 -16.03 -4.44 -1.41
N VAL A 36 -15.06 -3.66 -1.87
CA VAL A 36 -13.98 -3.11 -1.04
C VAL A 36 -14.29 -1.66 -0.74
N MET A 37 -14.31 -1.32 0.55
CA MET A 37 -14.58 0.02 1.03
C MET A 37 -13.44 0.54 1.90
N LEU A 38 -13.20 1.85 1.84
CA LEU A 38 -12.30 2.58 2.70
C LEU A 38 -13.13 3.57 3.54
N GLY A 39 -13.40 3.22 4.80
CA GLY A 39 -14.41 3.95 5.57
C GLY A 39 -15.78 3.85 4.88
N ASP A 40 -16.32 4.99 4.44
CA ASP A 40 -17.60 5.09 3.74
C ASP A 40 -17.45 5.14 2.21
N GLU A 41 -16.22 5.15 1.68
CA GLU A 41 -15.94 5.25 0.25
C GLU A 41 -15.78 3.87 -0.38
N PHE A 42 -16.36 3.67 -1.57
CA PHE A 42 -16.16 2.46 -2.36
C PHE A 42 -14.91 2.61 -3.22
N ILE A 43 -13.94 1.71 -3.03
CA ILE A 43 -12.65 1.79 -3.75
C ILE A 43 -12.49 0.69 -4.80
N GLY A 44 -13.39 -0.30 -4.84
CA GLY A 44 -13.33 -1.33 -5.88
C GLY A 44 -14.00 -2.64 -5.51
N THR A 45 -13.76 -3.65 -6.35
CA THR A 45 -14.38 -4.96 -6.25
C THR A 45 -13.32 -6.05 -6.08
N LEU A 46 -13.69 -7.09 -5.35
CA LEU A 46 -12.88 -8.28 -5.13
C LEU A 46 -13.64 -9.48 -5.71
N HIS A 47 -12.97 -10.28 -6.53
CA HIS A 47 -13.49 -11.52 -7.08
C HIS A 47 -12.68 -12.69 -6.54
N ARG A 48 -13.37 -13.73 -6.06
CA ARG A 48 -12.79 -15.03 -5.76
C ARG A 48 -13.05 -15.93 -6.96
N ASP A 49 -11.98 -16.46 -7.52
CA ASP A 49 -12.01 -17.46 -8.55
C ASP A 49 -11.33 -18.73 -8.06
N GLU A 50 -11.80 -19.87 -8.56
CA GLU A 50 -11.25 -21.19 -8.24
C GLU A 50 -11.04 -21.91 -9.56
N ASP A 51 -9.78 -22.16 -9.88
CA ASP A 51 -9.38 -22.80 -11.13
C ASP A 51 -8.40 -23.93 -10.82
N GLU A 52 -8.65 -25.11 -11.38
CA GLU A 52 -7.85 -26.33 -11.16
C GLU A 52 -7.52 -26.66 -9.67
N GLY A 53 -8.36 -26.22 -8.72
CA GLY A 53 -8.16 -26.41 -7.28
C GLY A 53 -7.34 -25.32 -6.59
N GLU A 54 -6.90 -24.30 -7.32
CA GLU A 54 -6.25 -23.11 -6.80
C GLU A 54 -7.26 -21.98 -6.59
N VAL A 55 -7.28 -21.43 -5.38
CA VAL A 55 -8.13 -20.27 -5.04
C VAL A 55 -7.34 -19.00 -5.24
N SER A 56 -7.79 -18.14 -6.14
CA SER A 56 -7.23 -16.82 -6.39
C SER A 56 -8.21 -15.72 -6.03
N PHE A 57 -7.67 -14.54 -5.69
CA PHE A 57 -8.45 -13.35 -5.37
C PHE A 57 -7.96 -12.19 -6.23
N THR A 58 -8.86 -11.63 -7.04
CA THR A 58 -8.58 -10.49 -7.91
C THR A 58 -9.24 -9.24 -7.34
N PHE A 59 -8.43 -8.23 -7.01
CA PHE A 59 -8.91 -6.91 -6.65
C PHE A 59 -8.85 -5.99 -7.86
N THR A 60 -9.99 -5.39 -8.21
CA THR A 60 -10.12 -4.42 -9.29
C THR A 60 -10.47 -3.07 -8.71
N MET A 61 -9.59 -2.09 -8.92
CA MET A 61 -9.77 -0.70 -8.53
C MET A 61 -9.82 0.15 -9.78
N SER A 62 -10.88 0.93 -9.92
CA SER A 62 -11.03 1.90 -11.01
C SER A 62 -10.63 3.27 -10.50
N ILE A 63 -9.69 3.90 -11.17
CA ILE A 63 -9.28 5.29 -10.90
C ILE A 63 -9.75 6.12 -12.09
N LEU A 64 -10.51 7.19 -11.83
CA LEU A 64 -10.97 8.10 -12.87
C LEU A 64 -10.01 9.30 -12.98
N GLU A 65 -9.96 9.91 -14.16
CA GLU A 65 -9.09 11.08 -14.41
C GLU A 65 -9.44 12.25 -13.49
N GLU A 66 -10.72 12.43 -13.16
CA GLU A 66 -11.23 13.46 -12.26
C GLU A 66 -10.78 13.29 -10.79
N ASP A 67 -10.40 12.07 -10.40
CA ASP A 67 -9.89 11.77 -9.05
C ASP A 67 -8.38 12.04 -8.93
N LEU A 68 -7.69 12.26 -10.05
CA LEU A 68 -6.25 12.46 -10.05
C LEU A 68 -5.89 13.89 -9.60
N PRO A 69 -4.90 14.05 -8.72
CA PRO A 69 -4.43 15.38 -8.36
C PRO A 69 -3.75 16.04 -9.56
N GLU A 70 -3.94 17.35 -9.72
CA GLU A 70 -3.11 18.14 -10.63
C GLU A 70 -1.65 18.06 -10.17
N LEU A 71 -0.79 17.48 -11.01
CA LEU A 71 0.63 17.50 -10.75
C LEU A 71 1.11 18.95 -10.86
N PRO A 72 1.75 19.52 -9.83
CA PRO A 72 2.37 20.82 -9.98
C PRO A 72 3.38 20.72 -11.12
N ASN A 73 3.33 21.67 -12.06
CA ASN A 73 4.27 21.77 -13.17
C ASN A 73 5.68 21.54 -12.63
N MET A 74 6.27 20.39 -12.94
CA MET A 74 7.54 19.93 -12.38
C MET A 74 8.62 20.91 -12.85
N ALA A 75 8.91 21.92 -12.03
CA ALA A 75 10.24 22.50 -12.05
C ALA A 75 11.22 21.32 -11.83
N PRO A 76 12.32 21.23 -12.60
CA PRO A 76 13.28 20.15 -12.44
C PRO A 76 13.74 20.10 -10.98
N GLN A 77 13.34 19.06 -10.27
CA GLN A 77 13.72 18.87 -8.87
C GLN A 77 15.26 18.76 -8.84
N PRO A 78 15.98 19.59 -8.06
CA PRO A 78 17.40 19.38 -7.87
C PRO A 78 17.54 18.00 -7.22
N VAL A 79 18.16 17.07 -7.96
CA VAL A 79 18.50 15.73 -7.46
C VAL A 79 19.16 15.90 -6.09
N ALA A 80 18.54 15.32 -5.06
CA ALA A 80 18.91 15.54 -3.68
C ALA A 80 20.43 15.36 -3.52
N SER A 81 21.08 16.44 -3.08
CA SER A 81 22.50 16.50 -2.75
C SER A 81 22.91 15.27 -1.97
N ALA A 82 23.89 14.53 -2.49
CA ALA A 82 24.55 13.44 -1.82
C ALA A 82 24.93 13.89 -0.40
N ARG A 83 24.32 13.31 0.62
CA ARG A 83 24.73 13.53 2.01
C ARG A 83 26.20 13.15 2.12
N PRO A 84 27.13 14.05 2.49
CA PRO A 84 28.49 13.63 2.76
C PRO A 84 28.46 12.83 4.06
N VAL A 85 28.88 11.58 4.01
CA VAL A 85 29.19 10.79 5.21
C VAL A 85 30.42 11.45 5.85
N VAL A 86 30.20 12.23 6.90
CA VAL A 86 31.30 12.79 7.71
C VAL A 86 31.94 11.62 8.45
N VAL A 87 33.10 11.18 7.96
CA VAL A 87 33.95 10.21 8.66
C VAL A 87 34.71 10.96 9.76
N GLU A 88 34.24 10.84 10.99
CA GLU A 88 34.89 11.33 12.21
C GLU A 88 36.28 10.66 12.37
N GLN A 89 37.35 11.31 11.92
CA GLN A 89 38.71 10.86 12.20
C GLN A 89 39.10 11.24 13.63
N LYS A 90 39.09 10.25 14.54
CA LYS A 90 39.66 10.38 15.88
C LYS A 90 41.15 10.75 15.81
N ARG A 91 41.49 11.99 16.18
CA ARG A 91 42.88 12.43 16.36
C ARG A 91 43.43 11.88 17.69
N PRO A 92 44.59 11.19 17.72
CA PRO A 92 45.22 10.82 18.99
C PRO A 92 45.90 12.04 19.63
N ARG A 93 45.64 12.23 20.93
CA ARG A 93 46.26 13.27 21.77
C ARG A 93 47.77 13.04 21.86
N ARG A 94 48.58 14.02 21.45
CA ARG A 94 50.01 14.08 21.78
C ARG A 94 50.14 14.46 23.25
N VAL A 95 50.71 13.56 24.06
CA VAL A 95 51.20 13.85 25.41
C VAL A 95 52.58 14.48 25.27
N ALA A 96 52.73 15.72 25.72
CA ALA A 96 54.02 16.39 25.83
C ALA A 96 54.80 15.79 27.02
N LYS A 97 56.04 15.39 26.76
CA LYS A 97 57.03 15.02 27.79
C LYS A 97 57.53 16.30 28.48
N SER A 98 57.64 16.24 29.80
CA SER A 98 58.55 17.05 30.61
C SER A 98 59.71 16.19 31.06
#